data_AF-A0AAX1DM16-F1
#
_entry.id   AF-A0AAX1DM16-F1
#
_cell.length_a   1.000
_cell.length_b   1.000
_cell.length_c   1.000
_cell.angle_alpha   90.00
_cell.angle_beta   90.00
_cell.angle_gamma   90.00
#
_symmetry.space_group_name_H-M   'P 1'
#
loop_
_entity.id
_entity.type
_entity.pdbx_description
1 polymer ?
#
loop_
_entity_poly.entity_id
_entity_poly.type
_entity_poly.pdbx_seq_one_letter_code
_entity_poly.pdbx_strand_id
1 'polypeptide(L)' 'MINTWSREHLEILVRDYATASTDLLAIIFDRPRQQVTNKARSMGLRKSPEYLEAVRASAGMQGWRHHA' A
#
# COMPACT_ATOMS: atom_id res chain seq x y z
N MET A 1 8.20 3.35 -21.56
CA MET A 1 7.43 2.29 -20.88
C MET A 1 6.12 2.90 -20.40
N ILE A 2 4.99 2.39 -20.89
CA ILE A 2 3.66 2.91 -20.55
C ILE A 2 3.24 2.41 -19.16
N ASN A 3 3.60 3.15 -18.11
CA ASN A 3 3.12 2.87 -16.75
C ASN A 3 1.68 3.40 -16.57
N THR A 4 0.77 2.98 -17.45
CA THR A 4 -0.59 3.51 -17.52
C THR A 4 -1.38 2.93 -16.35
N TRP A 5 -1.60 3.76 -15.33
CA TRP A 5 -2.59 3.48 -14.31
C TRP A 5 -3.97 3.73 -14.92
N SER A 6 -4.80 2.69 -14.99
CA SER A 6 -6.20 2.82 -15.37
C SER A 6 -6.94 3.73 -14.39
N ARG A 7 -7.97 4.43 -14.88
CA ARG A 7 -8.83 5.27 -14.03
C ARG A 7 -9.40 4.47 -12.85
N GLU A 8 -9.87 3.26 -13.11
CA GLU A 8 -10.40 2.34 -12.09
C GLU A 8 -9.36 2.02 -11.00
N HIS A 9 -8.10 1.77 -11.38
CA HIS A 9 -7.03 1.55 -10.40
C HIS A 9 -6.77 2.78 -9.54
N LEU A 10 -6.84 3.98 -10.13
CA LEU A 10 -6.68 5.23 -9.39
C LEU A 10 -7.85 5.46 -8.42
N GLU A 11 -9.08 5.15 -8.84
CA GLU A 11 -10.27 5.27 -8.01
C GLU A 11 -10.22 4.31 -6.81
N ILE A 12 -9.86 3.04 -7.05
CA ILE A 12 -9.64 2.06 -5.98
C ILE A 12 -8.50 2.52 -5.07
N LEU A 13 -7.39 3.02 -5.63
CA LEU A 13 -6.27 3.49 -4.83
C LEU A 13 -6.69 4.67 -3.94
N VAL A 14 -7.44 5.65 -4.44
CA VAL A 14 -7.89 6.79 -3.61
C VAL A 14 -8.88 6.34 -2.54
N ARG A 15 -9.82 5.45 -2.88
CA ARG A 15 -10.87 4.98 -1.98
C ARG A 15 -10.35 4.06 -0.88
N ASP A 16 -9.56 3.06 -1.27
CA ASP A 16 -9.18 1.96 -0.38
C ASP A 16 -7.79 2.12 0.23
N TYR A 17 -6.91 2.98 -0.30
CA TYR A 17 -5.54 3.07 0.24
C TYR A 17 -5.50 3.48 1.70
N ALA A 18 -6.45 4.25 2.22
CA ALA A 18 -6.46 4.67 3.62
C ALA A 18 -6.59 3.48 4.60
N THR A 19 -7.31 2.43 4.22
CA THR A 19 -7.74 1.35 5.12
C THR A 19 -7.28 -0.05 4.67
N ALA A 20 -6.91 -0.23 3.40
CA ALA A 20 -6.45 -1.50 2.86
C ALA A 20 -4.93 -1.66 2.95
N SER A 21 -4.48 -2.92 2.96
CA SER A 21 -3.06 -3.25 2.91
C SER A 21 -2.45 -3.02 1.54
N THR A 22 -1.25 -2.44 1.52
CA THR A 22 -0.52 -2.20 0.26
C THR A 22 -0.21 -3.51 -0.48
N ASP A 23 -0.06 -4.62 0.24
CA ASP A 23 0.13 -5.95 -0.33
C ASP A 23 -1.13 -6.44 -1.08
N LEU A 24 -2.30 -6.27 -0.47
CA LEU A 24 -3.58 -6.60 -1.09
C LEU A 24 -3.84 -5.72 -2.33
N LEU A 25 -3.54 -4.42 -2.25
CA LEU A 25 -3.63 -3.52 -3.39
C LEU A 25 -2.63 -3.89 -4.51
N ALA A 26 -1.44 -4.37 -4.15
CA ALA A 26 -0.46 -4.86 -5.10
C ALA A 26 -0.98 -6.08 -5.89
N ILE A 27 -1.66 -7.01 -5.21
CA ILE A 27 -2.31 -8.16 -5.85
C ILE A 27 -3.45 -7.70 -6.77
N ILE A 28 -4.33 -6.80 -6.30
CA ILE A 28 -5.45 -6.29 -7.11
C ILE A 28 -4.97 -5.60 -8.38
N PHE A 29 -3.91 -4.79 -8.27
CA PHE A 29 -3.38 -4.02 -9.41
C PHE A 29 -2.38 -4.80 -10.27
N ASP A 30 -2.10 -6.06 -9.93
CA ASP A 30 -1.04 -6.89 -10.54
C ASP A 30 0.30 -6.13 -10.62
N ARG A 31 0.68 -5.46 -9.53
CA ARG A 31 1.82 -4.54 -9.49
C ARG A 31 2.64 -4.70 -8.23
N PRO A 32 3.97 -4.51 -8.28
CA PRO A 32 4.80 -4.55 -7.09
C PRO A 32 4.35 -3.53 -6.03
N ARG A 33 4.40 -3.91 -4.75
CA ARG A 33 4.08 -3.03 -3.60
C ARG A 33 4.74 -1.65 -3.69
N GLN A 34 5.96 -1.61 -4.23
CA GLN A 34 6.76 -0.40 -4.35
C GLN A 34 6.14 0.57 -5.38
N GLN A 35 5.60 0.05 -6.49
CA GLN A 35 4.89 0.86 -7.48
C GLN A 35 3.60 1.43 -6.89
N VAL A 36 2.85 0.64 -6.11
CA VAL A 36 1.63 1.09 -5.42
C VAL A 36 1.96 2.19 -4.40
N THR A 37 3.01 1.99 -3.60
CA THR A 37 3.46 2.98 -2.59
C THR A 37 3.93 4.27 -3.24
N ASN A 38 4.75 4.17 -4.28
CA ASN A 38 5.25 5.34 -5.02
C ASN A 38 4.10 6.11 -5.66
N LYS A 39 3.11 5.40 -6.23
CA LYS A 39 1.94 6.03 -6.82
C LYS A 39 1.09 6.74 -5.76
N ALA A 40 0.81 6.09 -4.65
CA ALA A 40 0.06 6.67 -3.54
C ALA A 40 0.76 7.93 -3.00
N ARG A 41 2.08 7.89 -2.80
CA ARG A 41 2.89 9.05 -2.41
C ARG A 41 2.84 10.19 -3.43
N SER A 42 2.96 9.88 -4.72
CA SER A 42 2.84 10.87 -5.80
C SER A 42 1.46 11.53 -5.85
N MET A 43 0.43 10.88 -5.31
CA MET A 43 -0.94 11.41 -5.22
C MET A 43 -1.25 12.02 -3.84
N GLY A 44 -0.27 12.07 -2.92
CA GLY A 44 -0.48 12.59 -1.57
C GLY A 44 -1.33 11.69 -0.66
N LEU A 45 -1.56 10.44 -1.04
CA LEU A 45 -2.39 9.50 -0.27
C LEU A 45 -1.63 8.98 0.96
N ARG A 46 -2.33 8.92 2.09
CA ARG A 46 -1.81 8.44 3.37
C ARG A 46 -2.73 7.36 3.93
N LYS A 47 -2.15 6.45 4.72
CA LYS A 47 -2.92 5.49 5.52
C LYS A 47 -3.65 6.22 6.66
N SER A 48 -4.83 5.75 7.03
CA SER A 48 -5.53 6.25 8.23
C SER A 48 -4.68 5.97 9.47
N PRO A 49 -4.66 6.86 10.47
CA PRO A 49 -4.08 6.57 11.78
C PRO A 49 -4.58 5.23 12.33
N GLU A 50 -5.87 4.93 12.25
CA GLU A 50 -6.46 3.67 12.75
C GLU A 50 -5.82 2.44 12.09
N TYR A 51 -5.60 2.51 10.78
CA TYR A 51 -4.91 1.45 10.03
C TYR A 51 -3.46 1.32 10.48
N LEU A 52 -2.74 2.43 10.67
CA LEU A 52 -1.37 2.42 11.17
C LEU A 52 -1.28 1.87 12.60
N GLU A 53 -2.29 2.15 13.44
CA GLU A 53 -2.40 1.61 14.80
C GLU A 53 -2.70 0.11 14.80
N ALA A 54 -3.56 -0.37 13.91
CA ALA A 54 -3.81 -1.80 13.73
C ALA A 54 -2.57 -2.53 13.19
N VAL A 55 -1.87 -1.93 12.22
CA VAL A 55 -0.64 -2.50 11.65
C VAL A 55 0.49 -2.51 12.67
N ARG A 56 0.71 -1.45 13.47
CA ARG A 56 1.76 -1.47 14.51
C ARG A 56 1.44 -2.51 15.59
N ALA A 57 0.16 -2.67 15.96
CA ALA A 57 -0.26 -3.65 16.96
C ALA A 57 -0.02 -5.09 16.48
N SER A 58 -0.17 -5.34 15.18
CA SER A 58 0.11 -6.64 14.55
C SER A 58 1.59 -6.84 14.18
N ALA A 59 2.33 -5.76 13.86
CA ALA A 59 3.74 -5.79 13.49
C ALA A 59 4.70 -5.98 14.68
N GLY A 60 4.22 -5.80 15.92
CA GLY A 60 4.98 -6.08 17.14
C GLY A 60 5.45 -7.55 17.28
N MET A 61 5.05 -8.45 16.38
CA MET A 61 5.38 -9.87 16.37
C MET A 61 6.41 -10.26 15.29
N GLN A 62 7.12 -9.31 14.68
CA GLN A 62 8.16 -9.61 13.69
C GLN A 62 9.47 -8.90 14.06
N GLY A 63 10.07 -9.39 15.15
CA GLY A 63 11.47 -9.16 15.44
C GLY A 63 12.33 -9.77 14.33
N TRP A 64 12.96 -8.91 13.55
CA TRP A 64 14.27 -9.07 12.89
C TRP A 64 14.69 -10.53 12.66
N ARG A 65 14.46 -11.03 11.44
CA ARG A 65 15.18 -12.20 10.92
C ARG A 65 16.12 -11.78 9.81
N HIS A 66 17.40 -12.10 10.03
CA HIS A 66 18.52 -12.11 9.09
C HIS A 66 19.05 -10.77 8.57
N HIS A 67 20.18 -10.35 9.16
CA HIS A 67 21.36 -10.08 8.34
C HIS A 67 22.55 -10.88 8.92
N ALA A 68 23.34 -11.40 7.99
CA ALA A 68 24.38 -12.42 8.11
C ALA A 68 25.54 -12.06 9.04
#